data_AF-A0A023I9D0-F1
#
_entry.id   AF-A0A023I9D0-F1
#
_cell.length_a   1.000
_cell.length_b   1.000
_cell.length_c   1.000
_cell.angle_alpha   90.00
_cell.angle_beta   90.00
_cell.angle_gamma   90.00
#
_symmetry.space_group_name_H-M   'P 1'
#
loop_
_entity.id
_entity.type
_entity.pdbx_description
1 polymer ?
#
loop_
_entity_poly.entity_id
_entity_poly.type
_entity_poly.pdbx_seq_one_letter_code
_entity_poly.pdbx_strand_id
1 'polypeptide(L)'
;LFKEMLLVRKDMNVIVVDWNYGATNVNYFKAVDNTHKTADNLTAFIKKMQEHGASLSSIHMIGVSLGAHISGFVGANLDGLIGRITALDPAGPQFTGTTPDKRLDVTDAKFVDVLHTDIDALGFRAPLGHIDFYANGGTDQPGCPKTIFSGSSYFKCDHQRSVNLYLDSLNRTCASKVFPCDSYKDFLDGKCLDCDRFRDVGCPVFGYDVTQWKDVLLRLNQTKTYFTTNSDSPFCMTSYRLEVVTWNQDVRRGYMTVKLHGNGEVAVATIDHKAAEFKRYTETKLFAQFDKDIQSVKKMSLKFSSGEALKPKHKLRLLRIRLTHLERKERPLCRYDILLEQNKEVTFRPLPCEESNF
;
A
#
# COMPACT_ATOMS: atom_id res chain seq x y z
N LEU A 1 15.96 -12.59 -12.21
CA LEU A 1 14.94 -12.33 -11.16
C LEU A 1 13.58 -11.87 -11.70
N PHE A 2 13.39 -10.62 -12.15
CA PHE A 2 12.04 -10.11 -12.55
C PHE A 2 11.37 -10.96 -13.64
N LYS A 3 12.11 -11.31 -14.71
CA LYS A 3 11.63 -12.18 -15.79
C LYS A 3 11.23 -13.56 -15.28
N GLU A 4 12.08 -14.18 -14.47
CA GLU A 4 11.85 -15.53 -13.92
C GLU A 4 10.62 -15.55 -13.02
N MET A 5 10.47 -14.54 -12.15
CA MET A 5 9.31 -14.42 -11.28
C MET A 5 8.01 -14.29 -12.08
N LEU A 6 8.00 -13.56 -13.19
CA LEU A 6 6.85 -13.48 -14.09
C LEU A 6 6.56 -14.83 -14.77
N LEU A 7 7.58 -15.51 -15.27
CA LEU A 7 7.43 -16.81 -15.95
C LEU A 7 6.91 -17.92 -15.01
N VAL A 8 7.16 -17.80 -13.70
CA VAL A 8 6.55 -18.69 -12.69
C VAL A 8 5.05 -18.44 -12.53
N ARG A 9 4.54 -17.23 -12.85
CA ARG A 9 3.11 -16.90 -12.72
C ARG A 9 2.25 -17.56 -13.78
N LYS A 10 2.72 -17.53 -15.02
CA LYS A 10 1.98 -17.93 -16.20
C LYS A 10 2.94 -18.09 -17.37
N ASP A 11 2.61 -19.02 -18.26
CA ASP A 11 3.26 -19.08 -19.57
C ASP A 11 2.99 -17.79 -20.35
N MET A 12 4.05 -17.07 -20.70
CA MET A 12 3.98 -15.75 -21.32
C MET A 12 5.27 -15.40 -22.06
N ASN A 13 5.16 -14.47 -23.00
CA ASN A 13 6.30 -13.82 -23.61
C ASN A 13 6.73 -12.62 -22.75
N VAL A 14 7.99 -12.61 -22.29
CA VAL A 14 8.56 -11.49 -21.53
C VAL A 14 9.55 -10.72 -22.40
N ILE A 15 9.17 -9.50 -22.80
CA ILE A 15 10.00 -8.60 -23.58
C ILE A 15 10.54 -7.52 -22.65
N VAL A 16 11.86 -7.37 -22.60
CA VAL A 16 12.50 -6.26 -21.88
C VAL A 16 12.91 -5.19 -22.87
N VAL A 17 12.36 -3.99 -22.67
CA VAL A 17 12.65 -2.82 -23.47
C VAL A 17 13.82 -2.07 -22.84
N ASP A 18 15.00 -2.22 -23.43
CA ASP A 18 16.14 -1.41 -23.07
C ASP A 18 16.14 -0.12 -23.91
N TRP A 19 15.93 1.01 -23.25
CA TRP A 19 16.02 2.35 -23.84
C TRP A 19 17.03 3.23 -23.11
N ASN A 20 18.01 2.61 -22.43
CA ASN A 20 19.00 3.30 -21.59
C ASN A 20 19.74 4.43 -22.32
N TYR A 21 19.98 4.30 -23.63
CA TYR A 21 20.60 5.35 -24.43
C TYR A 21 19.75 6.64 -24.49
N GLY A 22 18.42 6.50 -24.56
CA GLY A 22 17.50 7.62 -24.54
C GLY A 22 17.26 8.17 -23.13
N ALA A 23 17.30 7.30 -22.11
CA ALA A 23 17.06 7.63 -20.72
C ALA A 23 18.26 8.27 -20.01
N THR A 24 19.48 7.81 -20.29
CA THR A 24 20.72 8.26 -19.64
C THR A 24 21.23 9.56 -20.27
N ASN A 25 20.46 10.63 -20.08
CA ASN A 25 20.80 11.95 -20.58
C ASN A 25 20.98 12.93 -19.42
N VAL A 26 22.08 13.70 -19.45
CA VAL A 26 22.33 14.78 -18.47
C VAL A 26 21.24 15.85 -18.49
N ASN A 27 20.57 16.01 -19.64
CA ASN A 27 19.42 16.88 -19.79
C ASN A 27 18.12 16.07 -19.61
N TYR A 28 17.49 16.22 -18.45
CA TYR A 28 16.22 15.55 -18.13
C TYR A 28 15.10 15.86 -19.15
N PHE A 29 15.01 17.09 -19.66
CA PHE A 29 14.03 17.43 -20.69
C PHE A 29 14.23 16.62 -21.96
N LYS A 30 15.49 16.30 -22.29
CA LYS A 30 15.79 15.44 -23.44
C LYS A 30 15.40 13.99 -23.19
N ALA A 31 15.59 13.49 -21.96
CA ALA A 31 15.11 12.16 -21.57
C ALA A 31 13.58 12.07 -21.67
N VAL A 32 12.87 13.12 -21.26
CA VAL A 32 11.41 13.26 -21.42
C VAL A 32 11.01 13.27 -22.90
N ASP A 33 11.63 14.10 -23.75
CA ASP A 33 11.37 14.11 -25.20
C ASP A 33 11.60 12.73 -25.85
N ASN A 34 12.63 12.00 -25.41
CA ASN A 34 12.94 10.67 -25.91
C ASN A 34 11.88 9.62 -25.54
N THR A 35 11.01 9.86 -24.56
CA THR A 35 9.92 8.94 -24.21
C THR A 35 8.93 8.77 -25.37
N HIS A 36 8.58 9.86 -26.07
CA HIS A 36 7.71 9.80 -27.25
C HIS A 36 8.31 8.96 -28.37
N LYS A 37 9.58 9.18 -28.70
CA LYS A 37 10.30 8.39 -29.72
C LYS A 37 10.38 6.91 -29.37
N THR A 38 10.59 6.62 -28.08
CA THR A 38 10.62 5.24 -27.59
C THR A 38 9.24 4.60 -27.72
N ALA A 39 8.17 5.34 -27.39
CA ALA A 39 6.80 4.89 -27.56
C ALA A 39 6.46 4.64 -29.03
N ASP A 40 6.84 5.52 -29.97
CA ASP A 40 6.58 5.34 -31.40
C ASP A 40 7.23 4.05 -31.93
N ASN A 41 8.48 3.79 -31.55
CA ASN A 41 9.20 2.57 -31.91
C ASN A 41 8.51 1.32 -31.33
N LEU A 42 8.06 1.37 -30.07
CA LEU A 42 7.33 0.26 -29.44
C LEU A 42 5.95 0.04 -30.08
N THR A 43 5.23 1.11 -30.42
CA THR A 43 3.97 1.04 -31.16
C THR A 43 4.18 0.31 -32.49
N ALA A 44 5.20 0.69 -33.27
CA ALA A 44 5.51 0.04 -34.53
C ALA A 44 5.86 -1.45 -34.35
N PHE A 45 6.64 -1.77 -33.32
CA PHE A 45 6.95 -3.15 -32.97
C PHE A 45 5.70 -3.97 -32.60
N ILE A 46 4.80 -3.42 -31.78
CA ILE A 46 3.54 -4.07 -31.40
C ILE A 46 2.62 -4.26 -32.61
N LYS A 47 2.51 -3.26 -33.50
CA LYS A 47 1.75 -3.40 -34.75
C LYS A 47 2.28 -4.55 -35.61
N LYS A 48 3.61 -4.70 -35.71
CA LYS A 48 4.22 -5.86 -36.38
C LYS A 48 3.88 -7.18 -35.67
N MET A 49 3.80 -7.21 -34.34
CA MET A 49 3.32 -8.40 -33.63
C MET A 49 1.84 -8.71 -33.94
N GLN A 50 1.00 -7.69 -34.09
CA GLN A 50 -0.40 -7.87 -34.47
C GLN A 50 -0.55 -8.47 -35.87
N GLU A 51 0.28 -8.07 -36.83
CA GLU A 51 0.35 -8.68 -38.16
C GLU A 51 0.64 -10.19 -38.09
N HIS A 52 1.31 -10.64 -37.03
CA HIS A 52 1.61 -12.06 -36.76
C HIS A 52 0.64 -12.70 -35.76
N GLY A 53 -0.52 -12.07 -35.51
CA GLY A 53 -1.62 -12.64 -34.72
C GLY A 53 -1.65 -12.27 -33.25
N ALA A 54 -0.78 -11.39 -32.75
CA ALA A 54 -0.85 -10.93 -31.36
C ALA A 54 -2.10 -10.05 -31.12
N SER A 55 -2.80 -10.27 -30.01
CA SER A 55 -3.94 -9.43 -29.61
C SER A 55 -3.46 -8.30 -28.68
N LEU A 56 -3.84 -7.04 -28.95
CA LEU A 56 -3.53 -5.92 -28.03
C LEU A 56 -4.04 -6.17 -26.61
N SER A 57 -5.20 -6.83 -26.49
CA SER A 57 -5.79 -7.17 -25.19
C SER A 57 -5.00 -8.20 -24.38
N SER A 58 -4.06 -8.90 -25.01
CA SER A 58 -3.13 -9.82 -24.34
C SER A 58 -1.84 -9.15 -23.88
N ILE A 59 -1.61 -7.88 -24.27
CA ILE A 59 -0.40 -7.14 -23.89
C ILE A 59 -0.59 -6.52 -22.51
N HIS A 60 0.41 -6.73 -21.65
CA HIS A 60 0.55 -6.06 -20.36
C HIS A 60 1.88 -5.31 -20.34
N MET A 61 1.82 -3.99 -20.27
CA MET A 61 3.01 -3.15 -20.13
C MET A 61 3.26 -2.82 -18.66
N ILE A 62 4.50 -2.97 -18.21
CA ILE A 62 4.93 -2.59 -16.87
C ILE A 62 6.01 -1.51 -17.03
N GLY A 63 5.67 -0.28 -16.65
CA GLY A 63 6.54 0.88 -16.81
C GLY A 63 6.96 1.45 -15.46
N VAL A 64 8.25 1.72 -15.28
CA VAL A 64 8.80 2.37 -14.08
C VAL A 64 9.17 3.80 -14.43
N SER A 65 8.87 4.79 -13.57
CA SER A 65 9.32 6.17 -13.76
C SER A 65 8.84 6.75 -15.12
N LEU A 66 9.75 7.30 -15.94
CA LEU A 66 9.50 7.69 -17.33
C LEU A 66 8.92 6.55 -18.19
N GLY A 67 9.26 5.30 -17.89
CA GLY A 67 8.71 4.11 -18.56
C GLY A 67 7.20 3.93 -18.37
N ALA A 68 6.63 4.46 -17.28
CA ALA A 68 5.18 4.50 -17.10
C ALA A 68 4.51 5.36 -18.16
N HIS A 69 5.07 6.54 -18.46
CA HIS A 69 4.58 7.42 -19.52
C HIS A 69 4.83 6.86 -20.90
N ILE A 70 5.97 6.20 -21.14
CA ILE A 70 6.19 5.44 -22.38
C ILE A 70 5.07 4.41 -22.60
N SER A 71 4.69 3.67 -21.54
CA SER A 71 3.58 2.70 -21.62
C SER A 71 2.25 3.38 -21.93
N GLY A 72 1.98 4.54 -21.32
CA GLY A 72 0.81 5.36 -21.62
C GLY A 72 0.76 5.80 -23.07
N PHE A 73 1.85 6.39 -23.58
CA PHE A 73 1.94 6.83 -24.97
C PHE A 73 1.78 5.68 -25.98
N VAL A 74 2.34 4.50 -25.70
CA VAL A 74 2.12 3.31 -26.54
C VAL A 74 0.64 2.90 -26.50
N GLY A 75 0.00 2.96 -25.33
CA GLY A 75 -1.42 2.73 -25.15
C GLY A 75 -2.30 3.69 -25.96
N ALA A 76 -2.05 4.99 -25.84
CA ALA A 76 -2.73 6.05 -26.59
C ALA A 76 -2.55 5.87 -28.12
N ASN A 77 -1.34 5.59 -28.57
CA ASN A 77 -1.01 5.31 -29.98
C ASN A 77 -1.71 4.05 -30.55
N LEU A 78 -2.26 3.21 -29.68
CA LEU A 78 -3.00 1.98 -29.98
C LEU A 78 -4.45 2.06 -29.48
N ASP A 79 -5.01 3.28 -29.42
CA ASP A 79 -6.40 3.59 -29.11
C ASP A 79 -6.89 3.04 -27.76
N GLY A 80 -5.99 2.91 -26.79
CA GLY A 80 -6.31 2.37 -25.46
C GLY A 80 -6.62 0.87 -25.45
N LEU A 81 -6.35 0.15 -26.55
CA LEU A 81 -6.77 -1.25 -26.72
C LEU A 81 -5.83 -2.26 -26.02
N ILE A 82 -4.71 -1.81 -25.46
CA ILE A 82 -3.79 -2.62 -24.67
C ILE A 82 -4.52 -3.23 -23.46
N GLY A 83 -4.22 -4.49 -23.14
CA GLY A 83 -4.90 -5.24 -22.09
C GLY A 83 -4.73 -4.66 -20.69
N ARG A 84 -3.49 -4.30 -20.32
CA ARG A 84 -3.15 -3.72 -19.02
C ARG A 84 -1.91 -2.83 -19.08
N ILE A 85 -1.91 -1.74 -18.33
CA ILE A 85 -0.70 -1.00 -17.96
C ILE A 85 -0.56 -1.04 -16.43
N THR A 86 0.58 -1.51 -15.94
CA THR A 86 1.00 -1.29 -14.55
C THR A 86 2.08 -0.23 -14.53
N ALA A 87 1.82 0.85 -13.79
CA ALA A 87 2.72 1.97 -13.71
C ALA A 87 3.34 2.04 -12.31
N LEU A 88 4.66 1.86 -12.24
CA LEU A 88 5.43 1.82 -11.01
C LEU A 88 6.11 3.17 -10.79
N ASP A 89 5.52 3.94 -9.88
CA ASP A 89 5.89 5.30 -9.51
C ASP A 89 6.18 6.20 -10.71
N PRO A 90 5.13 6.57 -11.49
CA PRO A 90 5.27 7.39 -12.70
C PRO A 90 5.99 8.70 -12.41
N ALA A 91 6.84 9.17 -13.31
CA ALA A 91 7.62 10.37 -13.07
C ALA A 91 6.73 11.64 -12.98
N GLY A 92 6.86 12.40 -11.90
CA GLY A 92 6.17 13.68 -11.71
C GLY A 92 6.74 14.84 -12.53
N PRO A 93 8.08 15.08 -12.54
CA PRO A 93 8.67 16.24 -13.22
C PRO A 93 8.43 16.20 -14.74
N GLN A 94 7.99 17.32 -15.31
CA GLN A 94 7.55 17.51 -16.71
C GLN A 94 6.20 16.89 -17.10
N PHE A 95 5.60 16.05 -16.27
CA PHE A 95 4.27 15.46 -16.52
C PHE A 95 3.19 16.06 -15.60
N THR A 96 3.55 16.49 -14.39
CA THR A 96 2.58 17.08 -13.45
C THR A 96 1.96 18.34 -14.03
N GLY A 97 0.62 18.40 -14.03
CA GLY A 97 -0.14 19.53 -14.58
C GLY A 97 -0.28 19.53 -16.10
N THR A 98 0.28 18.54 -16.80
CA THR A 98 0.05 18.39 -18.24
C THR A 98 -1.32 17.74 -18.53
N THR A 99 -1.79 17.94 -19.75
CA THR A 99 -3.01 17.33 -20.28
C THR A 99 -2.84 15.82 -20.47
N PRO A 100 -3.92 15.03 -20.43
CA PRO A 100 -3.85 13.56 -20.55
C PRO A 100 -3.03 13.05 -21.75
N ASP A 101 -3.08 13.72 -22.90
CA ASP A 101 -2.32 13.37 -24.12
C ASP A 101 -0.78 13.45 -23.95
N LYS A 102 -0.30 14.09 -22.88
CA LYS A 102 1.13 14.31 -22.61
C LYS A 102 1.66 13.49 -21.44
N ARG A 103 0.89 12.53 -20.93
CA ARG A 103 1.28 11.66 -19.82
C ARG A 103 0.56 10.31 -19.91
N LEU A 104 0.78 9.48 -18.90
CA LEU A 104 -0.04 8.29 -18.68
C LEU A 104 -1.43 8.76 -18.26
N ASP A 105 -2.47 8.08 -18.73
CA ASP A 105 -3.86 8.30 -18.39
C ASP A 105 -4.63 6.98 -18.27
N VAL A 106 -5.76 7.01 -17.56
CA VAL A 106 -6.64 5.86 -17.37
C VAL A 106 -7.15 5.28 -18.70
N THR A 107 -7.25 6.12 -19.73
CA THR A 107 -7.71 5.74 -21.08
C THR A 107 -6.68 4.99 -21.93
N ASP A 108 -5.41 4.94 -21.51
CA ASP A 108 -4.33 4.35 -22.31
C ASP A 108 -4.35 2.81 -22.38
N ALA A 109 -5.18 2.16 -21.55
CA ALA A 109 -5.38 0.71 -21.62
C ALA A 109 -6.75 0.30 -21.09
N LYS A 110 -7.16 -0.92 -21.42
CA LYS A 110 -8.36 -1.56 -20.86
C LYS A 110 -8.33 -1.73 -19.34
N PHE A 111 -7.16 -1.60 -18.73
CA PHE A 111 -6.99 -1.56 -17.28
C PHE A 111 -5.64 -0.92 -16.96
N VAL A 112 -5.63 0.03 -16.02
CA VAL A 112 -4.44 0.78 -15.62
C VAL A 112 -4.37 0.72 -14.10
N ASP A 113 -3.29 0.19 -13.57
CA ASP A 113 -3.03 0.14 -12.13
C ASP A 113 -1.70 0.82 -11.80
N VAL A 114 -1.71 1.71 -10.81
CA VAL A 114 -0.61 2.63 -10.56
C VAL A 114 -0.16 2.51 -9.12
N LEU A 115 1.14 2.37 -8.89
CA LEU A 115 1.75 2.40 -7.57
C LEU A 115 2.50 3.70 -7.38
N HIS A 116 2.24 4.37 -6.25
CA HIS A 116 2.85 5.62 -5.83
C HIS A 116 3.72 5.37 -4.60
N THR A 117 4.99 5.74 -4.68
CA THR A 117 5.98 5.55 -3.60
C THR A 117 6.90 6.74 -3.37
N ASP A 118 6.95 7.75 -4.26
CA ASP A 118 7.82 8.94 -4.09
C ASP A 118 7.15 10.25 -4.57
N ILE A 119 5.87 10.45 -4.29
CA ILE A 119 5.07 11.56 -4.85
C ILE A 119 5.49 12.94 -4.36
N ASP A 120 6.24 13.04 -3.27
CA ASP A 120 6.79 14.29 -2.75
C ASP A 120 8.13 14.67 -3.40
N ALA A 121 8.74 13.78 -4.20
CA ALA A 121 9.93 14.07 -4.98
C ALA A 121 9.85 13.68 -6.47
N LEU A 122 10.12 12.43 -6.85
CA LEU A 122 10.21 12.02 -8.26
C LEU A 122 8.89 11.53 -8.85
N GLY A 123 7.95 11.08 -8.02
CA GLY A 123 6.68 10.48 -8.41
C GLY A 123 5.58 11.48 -8.77
N PHE A 124 4.62 11.04 -9.59
CA PHE A 124 3.44 11.81 -9.99
C PHE A 124 2.35 11.72 -8.92
N ARG A 125 1.85 12.86 -8.42
CA ARG A 125 0.97 12.89 -7.23
C ARG A 125 -0.46 12.43 -7.47
N ALA A 126 -1.05 12.87 -8.57
CA ALA A 126 -2.47 12.67 -8.82
C ALA A 126 -2.75 11.23 -9.29
N PRO A 127 -3.97 10.70 -9.09
CA PRO A 127 -4.37 9.42 -9.64
C PRO A 127 -4.24 9.39 -11.16
N LEU A 128 -3.69 8.30 -11.70
CA LEU A 128 -3.46 8.09 -13.12
C LEU A 128 -4.15 6.84 -13.67
N GLY A 129 -4.66 5.95 -12.80
CA GLY A 129 -5.20 4.66 -13.21
C GLY A 129 -6.67 4.47 -12.90
N HIS A 130 -7.12 3.25 -13.13
CA HIS A 130 -8.39 2.74 -12.62
C HIS A 130 -8.30 2.45 -11.11
N ILE A 131 -7.10 2.06 -10.66
CA ILE A 131 -6.74 1.96 -9.26
C ILE A 131 -5.35 2.55 -9.05
N ASP A 132 -5.23 3.35 -7.99
CA ASP A 132 -4.00 3.99 -7.55
C ASP A 132 -3.70 3.53 -6.12
N PHE A 133 -2.53 2.95 -5.95
CA PHE A 133 -2.01 2.42 -4.70
C PHE A 133 -1.00 3.39 -4.11
N TYR A 134 -1.24 3.90 -2.92
CA TYR A 134 -0.34 4.80 -2.20
C TYR A 134 0.29 4.06 -1.02
N ALA A 135 1.44 3.42 -1.27
CA ALA A 135 2.15 2.66 -0.24
C ALA A 135 2.75 3.63 0.78
N ASN A 136 2.43 3.44 2.06
CA ASN A 136 2.87 4.32 3.16
C ASN A 136 2.49 5.80 2.92
N GLY A 137 1.37 6.05 2.23
CA GLY A 137 0.93 7.38 1.84
C GLY A 137 1.48 7.88 0.50
N GLY A 138 2.40 7.13 -0.11
CA GLY A 138 3.04 7.42 -1.39
C GLY A 138 4.27 8.32 -1.28
N THR A 139 4.75 8.60 -0.07
CA THR A 139 5.91 9.47 0.24
C THR A 139 7.03 8.61 0.84
N ASP A 140 7.62 8.99 1.97
CA ASP A 140 8.68 8.21 2.63
C ASP A 140 8.35 6.73 2.87
N GLN A 141 9.16 5.83 2.32
CA GLN A 141 9.02 4.39 2.45
C GLN A 141 9.86 3.86 3.63
N PRO A 142 9.34 2.89 4.41
CA PRO A 142 10.09 2.26 5.48
C PRO A 142 11.43 1.67 4.99
N GLY A 143 12.49 1.86 5.76
CA GLY A 143 13.84 1.42 5.40
C GLY A 143 14.61 2.34 4.45
N CYS A 144 13.97 3.34 3.85
CA CYS A 144 14.65 4.35 3.06
C CYS A 144 15.24 5.47 3.96
N PRO A 145 16.33 6.14 3.52
CA PRO A 145 16.83 7.33 4.21
C PRO A 145 15.71 8.37 4.35
N LYS A 146 15.73 9.20 5.40
CA LYS A 146 14.68 10.22 5.64
C LYS A 146 15.16 11.66 5.42
N THR A 147 16.38 11.82 4.91
CA THR A 147 17.02 13.14 4.83
C THR A 147 17.61 13.39 3.45
N ILE A 148 17.35 14.59 2.93
CA ILE A 148 17.91 15.11 1.67
C ILE A 148 19.46 15.13 1.71
N PHE A 149 20.06 15.20 2.90
CA PHE A 149 21.52 15.08 3.10
C PHE A 149 22.09 13.72 2.68
N SER A 150 21.24 12.70 2.49
CA SER A 150 21.63 11.40 1.92
C SER A 150 21.80 11.44 0.39
N GLY A 151 21.67 12.63 -0.24
CA GLY A 151 21.91 12.86 -1.65
C GLY A 151 20.95 12.08 -2.55
N SER A 152 21.44 11.57 -3.68
CA SER A 152 20.60 10.85 -4.65
C SER A 152 20.00 9.55 -4.09
N SER A 153 20.55 9.00 -2.99
CA SER A 153 20.06 7.78 -2.36
C SER A 153 18.74 7.95 -1.62
N TYR A 154 18.37 9.18 -1.25
CA TYR A 154 17.08 9.48 -0.61
C TYR A 154 15.93 9.20 -1.58
N PHE A 155 15.78 10.05 -2.60
CA PHE A 155 14.70 9.94 -3.58
C PHE A 155 14.76 8.66 -4.44
N LYS A 156 15.96 8.12 -4.71
CA LYS A 156 16.08 6.84 -5.44
C LYS A 156 15.54 5.66 -4.64
N CYS A 157 15.61 5.68 -3.31
CA CYS A 157 15.15 4.55 -2.51
C CYS A 157 13.63 4.44 -2.54
N ASP A 158 12.94 5.54 -2.28
CA ASP A 158 11.47 5.61 -2.30
C ASP A 158 10.94 5.32 -3.71
N HIS A 159 11.56 5.90 -4.74
CA HIS A 159 11.19 5.63 -6.13
C HIS A 159 11.39 4.15 -6.52
N GLN A 160 12.51 3.55 -6.13
CA GLN A 160 12.82 2.14 -6.39
C GLN A 160 11.95 1.17 -5.58
N ARG A 161 11.36 1.62 -4.46
CA ARG A 161 10.46 0.80 -3.64
C ARG A 161 9.30 0.26 -4.46
N SER A 162 8.81 1.02 -5.45
CA SER A 162 7.75 0.57 -6.36
C SER A 162 8.06 -0.76 -7.05
N VAL A 163 9.29 -0.92 -7.52
CA VAL A 163 9.78 -2.17 -8.16
C VAL A 163 9.86 -3.30 -7.15
N ASN A 164 10.38 -3.03 -5.95
CA ASN A 164 10.51 -4.03 -4.89
C ASN A 164 9.15 -4.56 -4.42
N LEU A 165 8.18 -3.67 -4.22
CA LEU A 165 6.82 -4.04 -3.85
C LEU A 165 6.14 -4.86 -4.94
N TYR A 166 6.27 -4.45 -6.22
CA TYR A 166 5.69 -5.21 -7.32
C TYR A 166 6.30 -6.62 -7.43
N LEU A 167 7.62 -6.74 -7.28
CA LEU A 167 8.33 -8.03 -7.24
C LEU A 167 7.84 -8.92 -6.09
N ASP A 168 7.66 -8.37 -4.89
CA ASP A 168 7.15 -9.11 -3.73
C ASP A 168 5.74 -9.66 -3.99
N SER A 169 4.89 -8.88 -4.68
CA SER A 169 3.54 -9.30 -5.08
C SER A 169 3.53 -10.52 -6.03
N LEU A 170 4.62 -10.76 -6.77
CA LEU A 170 4.75 -11.93 -7.64
C LEU A 170 5.05 -13.22 -6.84
N ASN A 171 5.68 -13.10 -5.66
CA ASN A 171 6.15 -14.25 -4.89
C ASN A 171 5.02 -14.97 -4.13
N ARG A 172 3.86 -14.33 -3.92
CA ARG A 172 2.71 -14.89 -3.18
C ARG A 172 3.01 -15.34 -1.74
N THR A 173 4.17 -14.97 -1.18
CA THR A 173 4.53 -15.26 0.21
C THR A 173 3.52 -14.64 1.18
N CYS A 174 3.02 -13.45 0.86
CA CYS A 174 1.91 -12.82 1.54
C CYS A 174 1.20 -11.81 0.63
N ALA A 175 -0.01 -11.43 1.01
CA ALA A 175 -0.84 -10.49 0.26
C ALA A 175 -0.89 -9.13 0.98
N SER A 176 -0.57 -8.07 0.25
CA SER A 176 -0.74 -6.70 0.76
C SER A 176 -2.15 -6.23 0.45
N LYS A 177 -3.06 -6.40 1.42
CA LYS A 177 -4.41 -5.85 1.33
C LYS A 177 -4.36 -4.32 1.29
N VAL A 178 -5.17 -3.72 0.42
CA VAL A 178 -5.28 -2.27 0.31
C VAL A 178 -6.69 -1.79 0.60
N PHE A 179 -6.78 -0.56 1.11
CA PHE A 179 -8.03 0.01 1.59
C PHE A 179 -8.39 1.26 0.77
N PRO A 180 -9.57 1.28 0.12
CA PRO A 180 -10.06 2.46 -0.56
C PRO A 180 -10.33 3.57 0.44
N CYS A 181 -9.71 4.72 0.27
CA CYS A 181 -9.86 5.82 1.21
C CYS A 181 -9.68 7.17 0.51
N ASP A 182 -10.24 8.23 1.10
CA ASP A 182 -10.13 9.58 0.54
C ASP A 182 -8.74 10.19 0.79
N SER A 183 -8.14 9.85 1.94
CA SER A 183 -6.82 10.32 2.36
C SER A 183 -6.06 9.27 3.17
N TYR A 184 -4.72 9.35 3.15
CA TYR A 184 -3.86 8.50 3.97
C TYR A 184 -4.10 8.70 5.49
N LYS A 185 -4.47 9.92 5.89
CA LYS A 185 -4.82 10.23 7.27
C LYS A 185 -6.08 9.47 7.73
N ASP A 186 -7.12 9.44 6.90
CA ASP A 186 -8.35 8.72 7.23
C ASP A 186 -8.13 7.20 7.27
N PHE A 187 -7.20 6.71 6.44
CA PHE A 187 -6.72 5.34 6.47
C PHE A 187 -6.03 5.00 7.80
N LEU A 188 -5.06 5.80 8.24
CA LEU A 188 -4.40 5.59 9.54
C LEU A 188 -5.36 5.78 10.73
N ASP A 189 -6.34 6.69 10.61
CA ASP A 189 -7.44 6.85 11.58
C ASP A 189 -8.42 5.66 11.58
N GLY A 190 -8.27 4.68 10.68
CA GLY A 190 -9.09 3.46 10.62
C GLY A 190 -10.51 3.67 10.12
N LYS A 191 -10.77 4.73 9.33
CA LYS A 191 -12.12 5.11 8.87
C LYS A 191 -12.63 4.35 7.65
N CYS A 192 -11.75 3.62 6.98
CA CYS A 192 -12.00 2.98 5.69
C CYS A 192 -11.51 1.53 5.67
N LEU A 193 -11.72 0.83 6.79
CA LEU A 193 -11.29 -0.56 6.98
C LEU A 193 -12.31 -1.59 6.47
N ASP A 194 -13.47 -1.11 5.99
CA ASP A 194 -14.44 -1.91 5.26
C ASP A 194 -14.19 -1.82 3.75
N CYS A 195 -14.59 -2.86 3.02
CA CYS A 195 -14.43 -2.93 1.57
C CYS A 195 -15.76 -3.27 0.91
N ASP A 196 -16.85 -2.78 1.49
CA ASP A 196 -18.22 -3.09 1.06
C ASP A 196 -18.47 -2.64 -0.38
N ARG A 197 -17.74 -1.62 -0.84
CA ARG A 197 -17.73 -1.18 -2.25
C ARG A 197 -17.31 -2.28 -3.23
N PHE A 198 -16.58 -3.29 -2.76
CA PHE A 198 -16.15 -4.46 -3.53
C PHE A 198 -17.03 -5.71 -3.31
N ARG A 199 -18.07 -5.59 -2.48
CA ARG A 199 -19.06 -6.65 -2.18
C ARG A 199 -18.36 -7.98 -1.84
N ASP A 200 -18.81 -9.07 -2.44
CA ASP A 200 -18.35 -10.43 -2.16
C ASP A 200 -16.88 -10.67 -2.53
N VAL A 201 -16.29 -9.84 -3.40
CA VAL A 201 -14.87 -9.94 -3.77
C VAL A 201 -13.96 -9.44 -2.65
N GLY A 202 -14.49 -8.63 -1.73
CA GLY A 202 -13.75 -8.08 -0.59
C GLY A 202 -12.64 -7.11 -1.00
N CYS A 203 -11.78 -6.75 -0.04
CA CYS A 203 -10.73 -5.77 -0.24
C CYS A 203 -9.74 -6.17 -1.34
N PRO A 204 -9.35 -5.23 -2.23
CA PRO A 204 -8.30 -5.47 -3.20
C PRO A 204 -6.96 -5.83 -2.57
N VAL A 205 -6.17 -6.59 -3.32
CA VAL A 205 -4.77 -6.86 -3.01
C VAL A 205 -3.90 -6.10 -4.01
N PHE A 206 -2.84 -5.47 -3.50
CA PHE A 206 -1.87 -4.76 -4.31
C PHE A 206 -1.07 -5.73 -5.21
N GLY A 207 -0.73 -5.25 -6.42
CA GLY A 207 0.28 -5.85 -7.29
C GLY A 207 -0.28 -6.71 -8.42
N TYR A 208 0.43 -7.78 -8.77
CA TYR A 208 0.14 -8.58 -9.97
C TYR A 208 -1.30 -9.13 -10.00
N ASP A 209 -1.80 -9.57 -8.85
CA ASP A 209 -3.10 -10.24 -8.69
C ASP A 209 -4.31 -9.28 -8.59
N VAL A 210 -4.12 -7.94 -8.68
CA VAL A 210 -5.23 -6.96 -8.65
C VAL A 210 -6.30 -7.18 -9.72
N THR A 211 -5.97 -7.92 -10.79
CA THR A 211 -6.90 -8.22 -11.90
C THR A 211 -8.16 -8.95 -11.45
N GLN A 212 -8.16 -9.61 -10.30
CA GLN A 212 -9.36 -10.21 -9.70
C GLN A 212 -10.45 -9.17 -9.39
N TRP A 213 -10.08 -7.90 -9.21
CA TRP A 213 -11.01 -6.79 -8.93
C TRP A 213 -11.31 -5.92 -10.17
N LYS A 214 -10.80 -6.30 -11.35
CA LYS A 214 -10.88 -5.47 -12.58
C LYS A 214 -12.31 -5.00 -12.88
N ASP A 215 -13.29 -5.90 -12.89
CA ASP A 215 -14.67 -5.55 -13.27
C ASP A 215 -15.35 -4.60 -12.28
N VAL A 216 -14.95 -4.64 -11.00
CA VAL A 216 -15.42 -3.67 -10.00
C VAL A 216 -14.72 -2.34 -10.21
N LEU A 217 -13.40 -2.34 -10.38
CA LEU A 217 -12.58 -1.14 -10.55
C LEU A 217 -12.97 -0.35 -11.80
N LEU A 218 -13.24 -1.02 -12.92
CA LEU A 218 -13.72 -0.39 -14.15
C LEU A 218 -15.04 0.37 -13.93
N ARG A 219 -15.96 -0.18 -13.13
CA ARG A 219 -17.24 0.48 -12.79
C ARG A 219 -17.06 1.66 -11.85
N LEU A 220 -16.04 1.61 -10.99
CA LEU A 220 -15.71 2.72 -10.09
C LEU A 220 -14.93 3.84 -10.80
N ASN A 221 -14.52 3.62 -12.05
CA ASN A 221 -13.70 4.49 -12.88
C ASN A 221 -12.29 4.71 -12.34
N GLN A 222 -12.15 5.33 -11.16
CA GLN A 222 -10.87 5.61 -10.53
C GLN A 222 -10.97 5.44 -9.02
N THR A 223 -10.06 4.65 -8.44
CA THR A 223 -10.07 4.31 -7.01
C THR A 223 -8.71 4.56 -6.37
N LYS A 224 -8.65 5.47 -5.38
CA LYS A 224 -7.48 5.65 -4.53
C LYS A 224 -7.49 4.65 -3.38
N THR A 225 -6.35 4.01 -3.14
CA THR A 225 -6.18 3.02 -2.08
C THR A 225 -4.89 3.24 -1.32
N TYR A 226 -4.88 2.85 -0.04
CA TYR A 226 -3.74 2.99 0.85
C TYR A 226 -3.44 1.67 1.55
N PHE A 227 -2.17 1.48 1.87
CA PHE A 227 -1.65 0.38 2.68
C PHE A 227 -0.29 0.78 3.24
N THR A 228 0.16 0.09 4.28
CA THR A 228 1.53 0.26 4.82
C THR A 228 2.35 -1.00 4.56
N THR A 229 3.66 -0.85 4.63
CA THR A 229 4.61 -1.94 4.38
C THR A 229 5.68 -2.02 5.46
N ASN A 230 6.33 -3.17 5.56
CA ASN A 230 7.59 -3.31 6.29
C ASN A 230 8.75 -2.59 5.56
N SER A 231 9.90 -2.48 6.23
CA SER A 231 11.15 -1.98 5.62
C SER A 231 11.79 -2.97 4.65
N ASP A 232 11.53 -4.26 4.86
CA ASP A 232 12.18 -5.40 4.21
C ASP A 232 11.14 -6.43 3.75
N SER A 233 11.51 -7.26 2.76
CA SER A 233 10.64 -8.34 2.26
C SER A 233 10.57 -9.47 3.30
N PRO A 234 9.38 -10.10 3.52
CA PRO A 234 8.10 -9.78 2.89
C PRO A 234 7.54 -8.42 3.36
N PHE A 235 7.08 -7.60 2.41
CA PHE A 235 6.71 -6.21 2.69
C PHE A 235 5.30 -6.05 3.27
N CYS A 236 4.46 -7.07 3.18
CA CYS A 236 3.11 -7.04 3.70
C CYS A 236 3.07 -6.81 5.22
N MET A 237 2.01 -6.16 5.67
CA MET A 237 1.68 -6.02 7.09
C MET A 237 0.31 -6.64 7.36
N THR A 238 0.08 -7.08 8.59
CA THR A 238 -1.19 -7.71 8.98
C THR A 238 -2.09 -6.73 9.71
N SER A 239 -3.31 -6.56 9.20
CA SER A 239 -4.22 -5.51 9.63
C SER A 239 -5.23 -6.00 10.67
N TYR A 240 -5.34 -5.26 11.79
CA TYR A 240 -6.27 -5.52 12.88
C TYR A 240 -7.00 -4.24 13.32
N ARG A 241 -8.24 -4.37 13.78
CA ARG A 241 -8.97 -3.33 14.50
C ARG A 241 -8.86 -3.57 16.00
N LEU A 242 -8.32 -2.60 16.73
CA LEU A 242 -8.24 -2.60 18.18
C LEU A 242 -9.34 -1.68 18.74
N GLU A 243 -10.25 -2.23 19.53
CA GLU A 243 -11.37 -1.53 20.14
C GLU A 243 -11.14 -1.49 21.64
N VAL A 244 -11.10 -0.30 22.23
CA VAL A 244 -10.70 -0.08 23.62
C VAL A 244 -11.78 0.70 24.36
N VAL A 245 -12.29 0.15 25.45
CA VAL A 245 -13.25 0.82 26.34
C VAL A 245 -12.55 1.16 27.65
N THR A 246 -12.63 2.43 28.07
CA THR A 246 -11.87 2.90 29.25
C THR A 246 -12.75 3.38 30.40
N TRP A 247 -12.19 3.32 31.62
CA TRP A 247 -12.77 3.87 32.84
C TRP A 247 -11.78 4.88 33.44
N ASN A 248 -11.57 6.01 32.80
CA ASN A 248 -10.76 7.08 33.39
C ASN A 248 -11.69 8.23 33.76
N GLN A 249 -11.46 8.90 34.90
CA GLN A 249 -12.24 10.08 35.27
C GLN A 249 -11.99 11.22 34.27
N ASP A 250 -10.71 11.50 33.98
CA ASP A 250 -10.31 12.47 32.97
C ASP A 250 -10.05 11.80 31.61
N VAL A 251 -10.22 12.59 30.55
CA VAL A 251 -9.78 12.20 29.20
C VAL A 251 -8.27 11.97 29.20
N ARG A 252 -7.84 10.80 28.72
CA ARG A 252 -6.42 10.51 28.51
C ARG A 252 -6.11 10.61 27.03
N ARG A 253 -4.97 11.22 26.69
CA ARG A 253 -4.46 11.30 25.32
C ARG A 253 -3.15 10.57 25.22
N GLY A 254 -2.98 9.78 24.16
CA GLY A 254 -1.72 9.07 23.94
C GLY A 254 -1.80 8.02 22.84
N TYR A 255 -0.79 7.17 22.85
CA TYR A 255 -0.46 6.20 21.83
C TYR A 255 -0.49 4.80 22.43
N MET A 256 -0.73 3.81 21.58
CA MET A 256 -0.75 2.40 21.99
C MET A 256 0.24 1.59 21.18
N THR A 257 0.97 0.71 21.87
CA THR A 257 1.73 -0.37 21.24
C THR A 257 1.12 -1.70 21.65
N VAL A 258 0.88 -2.56 20.66
CA VAL A 258 0.39 -3.92 20.85
C VAL A 258 1.47 -4.89 20.39
N LYS A 259 1.72 -5.95 21.16
CA LYS A 259 2.55 -7.08 20.73
C LYS A 259 1.75 -8.37 20.79
N LEU A 260 1.85 -9.17 19.74
CA LEU A 260 1.30 -10.52 19.69
C LEU A 260 2.44 -11.52 19.78
N HIS A 261 2.30 -12.51 20.65
CA HIS A 261 3.31 -13.55 20.85
C HIS A 261 2.70 -14.91 20.53
N GLY A 262 3.36 -15.68 19.66
CA GLY A 262 2.89 -16.99 19.25
C GLY A 262 4.02 -17.80 18.62
N ASN A 263 4.13 -19.08 18.96
CA ASN A 263 5.09 -20.02 18.36
C ASN A 263 6.56 -19.55 18.29
N GLY A 264 7.02 -18.79 19.29
CA GLY A 264 8.39 -18.26 19.34
C GLY A 264 8.57 -16.95 18.57
N GLU A 265 7.54 -16.48 17.88
CA GLU A 265 7.53 -15.23 17.13
C GLU A 265 6.81 -14.12 17.91
N VAL A 266 7.20 -12.88 17.60
CA VAL A 266 6.58 -11.67 18.11
C VAL A 266 6.28 -10.76 16.94
N ALA A 267 5.03 -10.29 16.87
CA ALA A 267 4.59 -9.24 15.98
C ALA A 267 4.28 -7.97 16.78
N VAL A 268 4.58 -6.81 16.22
CA VAL A 268 4.45 -5.51 16.88
C VAL A 268 3.64 -4.55 16.01
N ALA A 269 2.66 -3.90 16.61
CA ALA A 269 1.93 -2.77 16.04
C ALA A 269 2.07 -1.55 16.95
N THR A 270 2.60 -0.45 16.41
CA THR A 270 2.68 0.83 17.11
C THR A 270 1.71 1.80 16.44
N ILE A 271 0.76 2.34 17.23
CA ILE A 271 -0.29 3.23 16.76
C ILE A 271 0.05 4.64 17.25
N ASP A 272 0.87 5.34 16.47
CA ASP A 272 1.49 6.61 16.87
C ASP A 272 1.37 7.76 15.86
N HIS A 273 0.63 7.59 14.76
CA HIS A 273 0.42 8.65 13.77
C HIS A 273 -0.33 9.87 14.34
N LYS A 274 -1.15 9.64 15.36
CA LYS A 274 -1.91 10.67 16.08
C LYS A 274 -2.27 10.20 17.48
N ALA A 275 -2.18 11.10 18.45
CA ALA A 275 -2.61 10.82 19.82
C ALA A 275 -4.13 10.54 19.86
N ALA A 276 -4.49 9.34 20.28
CA ALA A 276 -5.88 8.93 20.50
C ALA A 276 -6.45 9.55 21.78
N GLU A 277 -7.75 9.81 21.79
CA GLU A 277 -8.48 10.24 22.98
C GLU A 277 -9.21 9.05 23.60
N PHE A 278 -8.94 8.80 24.88
CA PHE A 278 -9.58 7.76 25.67
C PHE A 278 -10.52 8.42 26.68
N LYS A 279 -11.81 8.36 26.38
CA LYS A 279 -12.89 8.94 27.18
C LYS A 279 -13.58 7.86 28.02
N ARG A 280 -14.13 8.26 29.16
CA ARG A 280 -14.85 7.36 30.08
C ARG A 280 -16.01 6.67 29.35
N TYR A 281 -16.12 5.35 29.48
CA TYR A 281 -17.15 4.50 28.88
C TYR A 281 -17.34 4.64 27.36
N THR A 282 -16.36 5.23 26.67
CA THR A 282 -16.39 5.38 25.22
C THR A 282 -15.51 4.31 24.60
N GLU A 283 -16.00 3.67 23.53
CA GLU A 283 -15.18 2.81 22.71
C GLU A 283 -14.33 3.64 21.75
N THR A 284 -13.01 3.54 21.89
CA THR A 284 -12.05 4.09 20.94
C THR A 284 -11.61 2.98 19.99
N LYS A 285 -11.80 3.19 18.68
CA LYS A 285 -11.35 2.28 17.63
C LYS A 285 -10.01 2.76 17.10
N LEU A 286 -9.05 1.86 17.01
CA LEU A 286 -7.70 2.11 16.53
C LEU A 286 -7.34 1.08 15.46
N PHE A 287 -6.53 1.51 14.49
CA PHE A 287 -6.04 0.66 13.44
C PHE A 287 -4.63 0.16 13.80
N ALA A 288 -4.50 -1.15 14.02
CA ALA A 288 -3.25 -1.81 14.38
C ALA A 288 -2.70 -2.57 13.17
N GLN A 289 -1.51 -2.21 12.72
CA GLN A 289 -0.83 -2.86 11.61
C GLN A 289 0.42 -3.54 12.15
N PHE A 290 0.45 -4.87 12.07
CA PHE A 290 1.54 -5.69 12.57
C PHE A 290 2.55 -5.98 11.47
N ASP A 291 3.83 -6.02 11.84
CA ASP A 291 4.96 -6.32 10.95
C ASP A 291 4.95 -7.76 10.40
N LYS A 292 4.22 -8.67 11.04
CA LYS A 292 4.01 -10.05 10.56
C LYS A 292 2.71 -10.63 11.11
N ASP A 293 2.24 -11.69 10.47
CA ASP A 293 1.07 -12.43 10.91
C ASP A 293 1.43 -13.46 11.99
N ILE A 294 0.67 -13.50 13.08
CA ILE A 294 0.79 -14.53 14.12
C ILE A 294 -0.42 -15.45 14.02
N GLN A 295 -0.22 -16.65 13.49
CA GLN A 295 -1.30 -17.61 13.26
C GLN A 295 -2.00 -18.01 14.56
N SER A 296 -1.24 -18.25 15.64
CA SER A 296 -1.77 -18.65 16.95
C SER A 296 -1.23 -17.76 18.06
N VAL A 297 -2.02 -16.76 18.44
CA VAL A 297 -1.68 -15.81 19.51
C VAL A 297 -1.82 -16.49 20.88
N LYS A 298 -0.70 -16.66 21.59
CA LYS A 298 -0.65 -17.25 22.94
C LYS A 298 -0.65 -16.19 24.04
N LYS A 299 0.02 -15.05 23.79
CA LYS A 299 0.06 -13.90 24.72
C LYS A 299 -0.07 -12.61 23.92
N MET A 300 -0.61 -11.58 24.57
CA MET A 300 -0.67 -10.22 24.04
C MET A 300 -0.07 -9.26 25.07
N SER A 301 0.69 -8.29 24.60
CA SER A 301 1.23 -7.21 25.42
C SER A 301 0.67 -5.87 24.97
N LEU A 302 0.33 -5.02 25.93
CA LEU A 302 -0.12 -3.65 25.68
C LEU A 302 0.76 -2.66 26.42
N LYS A 303 1.08 -1.56 25.75
CA LYS A 303 1.76 -0.39 26.33
C LYS A 303 1.02 0.87 25.92
N PHE A 304 0.79 1.75 26.89
CA PHE A 304 0.25 3.09 26.67
C PHE A 304 1.34 4.15 26.90
N SER A 305 1.38 5.17 26.05
CA SER A 305 2.29 6.31 26.18
C SER A 305 1.58 7.63 25.88
N SER A 306 1.64 8.59 26.78
CA SER A 306 1.23 9.99 26.53
C SER A 306 2.12 10.76 25.55
N GLY A 307 3.30 10.25 25.18
CA GLY A 307 4.28 10.96 24.33
C GLY A 307 5.15 12.01 25.04
N GLU A 308 4.89 12.30 26.32
CA GLU A 308 5.65 13.30 27.08
C GLU A 308 6.31 12.67 28.31
N ALA A 309 7.65 12.75 28.38
CA ALA A 309 8.43 12.14 29.46
C ALA A 309 8.28 12.87 30.82
N LEU A 310 7.88 14.14 30.80
CA LEU A 310 7.83 15.03 31.98
C LEU A 310 6.44 15.16 32.61
N LYS A 311 5.41 14.55 32.01
CA LYS A 311 4.04 14.55 32.57
C LYS A 311 3.90 13.54 33.72
N PRO A 312 2.97 13.77 34.67
CA PRO A 312 2.67 12.78 35.70
C PRO A 312 2.39 11.41 35.09
N LYS A 313 2.84 10.34 35.74
CA LYS A 313 2.58 8.95 35.29
C LYS A 313 1.07 8.68 35.35
N HIS A 314 0.38 8.96 34.25
CA HIS A 314 -1.03 8.66 34.14
C HIS A 314 -1.24 7.16 33.99
N LYS A 315 -2.27 6.67 34.67
CA LYS A 315 -2.77 5.31 34.49
C LYS A 315 -3.93 5.35 33.49
N LEU A 316 -4.01 4.32 32.66
CA LEU A 316 -5.12 4.11 31.74
C LEU A 316 -5.81 2.80 32.14
N ARG A 317 -7.01 2.91 32.74
CA ARG A 317 -7.82 1.74 33.09
C ARG A 317 -8.68 1.35 31.90
N LEU A 318 -8.47 0.13 31.40
CA LEU A 318 -9.21 -0.48 30.30
C LEU A 318 -10.23 -1.45 30.89
N LEU A 319 -11.51 -1.22 30.60
CA LEU A 319 -12.59 -2.14 30.95
C LEU A 319 -12.60 -3.33 29.99
N ARG A 320 -12.38 -3.05 28.70
CA ARG A 320 -12.37 -4.05 27.63
C ARG A 320 -11.39 -3.64 26.56
N ILE A 321 -10.68 -4.63 26.03
CA ILE A 321 -10.08 -4.57 24.71
C ILE A 321 -10.68 -5.66 23.83
N ARG A 322 -10.83 -5.39 22.54
CA ARG A 322 -11.19 -6.36 21.50
C ARG A 322 -10.28 -6.13 20.30
N LEU A 323 -9.55 -7.16 19.90
CA LEU A 323 -8.64 -7.14 18.77
C LEU A 323 -9.22 -8.05 17.67
N THR A 324 -9.62 -7.46 16.56
CA THR A 324 -10.28 -8.14 15.43
C THR A 324 -9.34 -8.18 14.23
N HIS A 325 -9.05 -9.37 13.70
CA HIS A 325 -8.29 -9.50 12.46
C HIS A 325 -9.15 -9.03 11.29
N LEU A 326 -8.61 -8.18 10.40
CA LEU A 326 -9.36 -7.62 9.27
C LEU A 326 -9.30 -8.49 8.00
N GLU A 327 -8.73 -9.68 8.09
CA GLU A 327 -8.48 -10.54 6.93
C GLU A 327 -8.98 -11.96 7.18
N ARG A 328 -8.71 -12.51 8.38
CA ARG A 328 -9.25 -13.81 8.80
C ARG A 328 -10.60 -13.64 9.49
N LYS A 329 -11.57 -14.51 9.18
CA LYS A 329 -12.87 -14.61 9.85
C LYS A 329 -12.76 -15.36 11.19
N GLU A 330 -11.75 -15.03 11.98
CA GLU A 330 -11.52 -15.63 13.29
C GLU A 330 -12.28 -14.88 14.38
N ARG A 331 -12.56 -15.57 15.49
CA ARG A 331 -13.14 -14.92 16.66
C ARG A 331 -12.17 -13.86 17.18
N PRO A 332 -12.62 -12.62 17.42
CA PRO A 332 -11.76 -11.58 17.97
C PRO A 332 -11.18 -11.97 19.33
N LEU A 333 -10.03 -11.39 19.67
CA LEU A 333 -9.33 -11.60 20.93
C LEU A 333 -9.70 -10.49 21.93
N CYS A 334 -10.19 -10.88 23.10
CA CYS A 334 -10.62 -9.99 24.16
C CYS A 334 -9.79 -10.13 25.44
N ARG A 335 -9.78 -9.05 26.22
CA ARG A 335 -9.37 -9.05 27.62
C ARG A 335 -10.11 -7.93 28.36
N TYR A 336 -10.31 -8.13 29.66
CA TYR A 336 -11.05 -7.22 30.52
C TYR A 336 -10.18 -6.76 31.70
N ASP A 337 -10.54 -5.61 32.27
CA ASP A 337 -9.96 -5.04 33.48
C ASP A 337 -8.42 -5.00 33.49
N ILE A 338 -7.84 -4.27 32.54
CA ILE A 338 -6.39 -4.03 32.46
C ILE A 338 -6.07 -2.64 32.99
N LEU A 339 -5.05 -2.54 33.84
CA LEU A 339 -4.47 -1.27 34.24
C LEU A 339 -3.14 -1.05 33.54
N LEU A 340 -3.08 -0.09 32.62
CA LEU A 340 -1.83 0.30 31.98
C LEU A 340 -1.21 1.48 32.73
N GLU A 341 0.02 1.31 33.19
CA GLU A 341 0.84 2.42 33.67
C GLU A 341 1.62 3.02 32.50
N GLN A 342 1.78 4.34 32.52
CA GLN A 342 2.55 5.09 31.52
C GLN A 342 3.88 4.39 31.20
N ASN A 343 4.11 4.11 29.91
CA ASN A 343 5.31 3.50 29.36
C ASN A 343 5.67 2.11 29.90
N LYS A 344 4.79 1.45 30.67
CA LYS A 344 4.98 0.05 31.09
C LYS A 344 4.20 -0.89 30.18
N GLU A 345 4.84 -1.99 29.83
CA GLU A 345 4.23 -3.06 29.07
C GLU A 345 3.52 -4.03 30.02
N VAL A 346 2.26 -4.36 29.73
CA VAL A 346 1.46 -5.34 30.46
C VAL A 346 1.17 -6.51 29.53
N THR A 347 1.62 -7.71 29.91
CA THR A 347 1.45 -8.94 29.13
C THR A 347 0.40 -9.83 29.77
N PHE A 348 -0.50 -10.39 28.97
CA PHE A 348 -1.58 -11.26 29.41
C PHE A 348 -1.94 -12.29 28.35
N ARG A 349 -2.69 -13.32 28.74
CA ARG A 349 -3.29 -14.27 27.81
C ARG A 349 -4.64 -13.73 27.31
N PRO A 350 -4.82 -13.51 26.00
CA PRO A 350 -6.12 -13.12 25.45
C PRO A 350 -7.11 -14.28 25.54
N LEU A 351 -8.39 -13.94 25.52
CA LEU A 351 -9.52 -14.89 25.46
C LEU A 351 -10.25 -14.68 24.14
N PRO A 352 -10.88 -15.70 23.54
CA PRO A 352 -11.88 -15.46 22.50
C PRO A 352 -12.97 -14.54 23.05
N CYS A 353 -13.37 -13.51 22.29
CA CYS A 353 -14.49 -12.66 22.69
C CYS A 353 -15.79 -13.47 22.72
N GLU A 354 -16.62 -13.25 23.75
CA GLU A 354 -17.99 -13.74 23.75
C GLU A 354 -18.81 -12.91 22.74
N GLU A 355 -19.55 -13.59 21.87
CA GLU A 355 -20.58 -12.95 21.06
C GLU A 355 -21.75 -12.65 21.99
N SER A 356 -21.94 -11.38 22.33
CA SER A 356 -23.12 -10.95 23.07
C SER A 356 -24.35 -11.14 22.17
N ASN A 357 -25.05 -12.26 22.34
CA ASN A 357 -26.41 -12.46 21.83
C ASN A 357 -27.42 -11.67 22.68
N PHE A 358 -27.25 -10.35 22.76
CA PHE A 358 -28.18 -9.46 23.45
C PHE A 358 -28.81 -8.49 22.47
#